data_AF-A4XWA1-F1
#
_entry.id   AF-A4XWA1-F1
#
_cell.length_a   1.000
_cell.length_b   1.000
_cell.length_c   1.000
_cell.angle_alpha   90.00
_cell.angle_beta   90.00
_cell.angle_gamma   90.00
#
_symmetry.space_group_name_H-M   'P 1'
#
loop_
_entity.id
_entity.type
_entity.pdbx_description
1 polymer ?
#
loop_
_entity_poly.entity_id
_entity_poly.type
_entity_poly.pdbx_seq_one_letter_code
_entity_poly.pdbx_strand_id
1 'polypeptide(L)'
;MNALPLPDGRVLQGESRDSAIWLSCDGRPLMQLRTLDANTVRLLEVTTDDLADALWCASYWWLAAHPQAPRLVWEGLDQHVLQACGDWLRNDAGSASAQVERSLFWQVPQPWLRQALPPYPQRMVMSDGKRHPRRRAKPQGEVYRRFDARLGAWISLRTLDIEQDLERFNRWQNTPRVLHFWQEGGDLAQHRSYLETIAADPHVCSLIGCFDDQPFAYFELYWAKEDRIAPFYVADDYDRGIHMLVGEQAHRGPHKVASWLAALTHYAFLDDPRTRLVVAEPRADNAKMIGYMQTLGYYREKEFDFPHKRAALMAIGRERFFDSGVLC
;
A
#
# COMPACT_ATOMS: atom_id res chain seq x y z
N MET A 1 13.09 -12.49 -13.90
CA MET A 1 13.43 -11.37 -13.00
C MET A 1 14.55 -11.87 -12.12
N ASN A 2 15.79 -11.39 -12.30
CA ASN A 2 16.94 -12.03 -11.66
C ASN A 2 17.31 -11.41 -10.31
N ALA A 3 16.87 -10.18 -10.04
CA ALA A 3 17.08 -9.49 -8.77
C ALA A 3 15.79 -8.78 -8.34
N LEU A 4 15.44 -8.93 -7.07
CA LEU A 4 14.27 -8.39 -6.41
C LEU A 4 14.74 -7.71 -5.11
N PRO A 5 14.84 -6.37 -5.10
CA PRO A 5 15.19 -5.61 -3.90
C PRO A 5 14.13 -5.80 -2.79
N LEU A 6 14.58 -5.97 -1.55
CA LEU A 6 13.76 -6.12 -0.36
C LEU A 6 13.69 -4.81 0.44
N PRO A 7 12.57 -4.49 1.13
CA PRO A 7 12.41 -3.21 1.83
C PRO A 7 13.40 -2.94 2.96
N ASP A 8 14.13 -3.96 3.42
CA ASP A 8 15.21 -3.87 4.41
C ASP A 8 16.59 -3.58 3.79
N GLY A 9 16.67 -3.43 2.46
CA GLY A 9 17.88 -3.10 1.71
C GLY A 9 18.61 -4.31 1.12
N ARG A 10 18.19 -5.53 1.47
CA ARG A 10 18.74 -6.76 0.87
C ARG A 10 18.30 -6.90 -0.58
N VAL A 11 19.05 -7.67 -1.36
CA VAL A 11 18.70 -8.00 -2.75
C VAL A 11 18.57 -9.50 -2.89
N LEU A 12 17.35 -9.95 -3.17
CA LEU A 12 17.03 -11.33 -3.43
C LEU A 12 17.23 -11.65 -4.91
N GLN A 13 17.95 -12.72 -5.20
CA GLN A 13 18.20 -13.18 -6.55
C GLN A 13 17.74 -14.62 -6.68
N GLY A 14 17.25 -14.98 -7.87
CA GLY A 14 16.77 -16.31 -8.13
C GLY A 14 17.09 -16.78 -9.53
N GLU A 15 17.57 -18.01 -9.63
CA GLU A 15 17.82 -18.73 -10.87
C GLU A 15 16.93 -19.98 -10.89
N SER A 16 16.35 -20.30 -12.05
CA SER A 16 15.54 -21.51 -12.22
C SER A 16 16.07 -22.32 -13.40
N ARG A 17 16.31 -23.62 -13.19
CA ARG A 17 16.83 -24.57 -14.18
C ARG A 17 16.39 -25.99 -13.82
N ASP A 18 15.90 -26.73 -14.81
CA ASP A 18 15.55 -28.16 -14.68
C ASP A 18 14.71 -28.48 -13.42
N SER A 19 13.65 -27.69 -13.21
CA SER A 19 12.75 -27.73 -12.04
C SER A 19 13.40 -27.42 -10.68
N ALA A 20 14.66 -27.03 -10.62
CA ALA A 20 15.29 -26.51 -9.42
C ALA A 20 15.31 -24.97 -9.45
N ILE A 21 15.16 -24.36 -8.28
CA ILE A 21 15.27 -22.92 -8.07
C ILE A 21 16.36 -22.69 -7.02
N TRP A 22 17.32 -21.83 -7.33
CA TRP A 22 18.35 -21.38 -6.39
C TRP A 22 18.07 -19.94 -6.03
N LEU A 23 17.99 -19.67 -4.74
CA LEU A 23 17.82 -18.33 -4.21
C LEU A 23 19.08 -17.91 -3.47
N SER A 24 19.49 -16.66 -3.69
CA SER A 24 20.58 -16.02 -2.98
C SER A 24 20.17 -14.63 -2.50
N CYS A 25 20.66 -14.24 -1.33
CA CYS A 25 20.42 -12.92 -0.76
C CYS A 25 21.77 -12.21 -0.59
N ASP A 26 21.91 -11.02 -1.17
CA ASP A 26 23.16 -10.24 -1.19
C ASP A 26 24.37 -11.05 -1.69
N GLY A 27 24.14 -11.86 -2.73
CA GLY A 27 25.15 -12.73 -3.34
C GLY A 27 25.50 -13.99 -2.53
N ARG A 28 24.89 -14.20 -1.36
CA ARG A 28 25.09 -15.41 -0.55
C ARG A 28 23.96 -16.41 -0.82
N PRO A 29 24.25 -17.71 -1.01
CA PRO A 29 23.20 -18.73 -1.13
C PRO A 29 22.26 -18.67 0.07
N LEU A 30 20.95 -18.74 -0.18
CA LEU A 30 19.90 -18.70 0.85
C LEU A 30 19.14 -20.03 0.91
N MET A 31 18.66 -20.52 -0.23
CA MET A 31 17.77 -21.68 -0.29
C MET A 31 17.80 -22.32 -1.68
N GLN A 32 17.65 -23.65 -1.73
CA GLN A 32 17.39 -24.40 -2.94
C GLN A 32 16.02 -25.07 -2.86
N LEU A 33 15.23 -24.92 -3.92
CA LEU A 33 13.88 -25.48 -4.03
C LEU A 33 13.78 -26.38 -5.26
N ARG A 34 12.79 -27.28 -5.24
CA ARG A 34 12.32 -28.01 -6.42
C ARG A 34 10.87 -27.65 -6.71
N THR A 35 10.58 -27.23 -7.92
CA THR A 35 9.24 -27.13 -8.47
C THR A 35 8.70 -28.52 -8.77
N LEU A 36 7.53 -28.85 -8.25
CA LEU A 36 6.86 -30.14 -8.45
C LEU A 36 5.74 -30.05 -9.47
N ASP A 37 5.00 -28.93 -9.44
CA ASP A 37 3.98 -28.57 -10.41
C ASP A 37 3.94 -27.04 -10.57
N ALA A 38 2.91 -26.50 -11.21
CA ALA A 38 2.78 -25.07 -11.46
C ALA A 38 2.84 -24.17 -10.22
N ASN A 39 2.36 -24.63 -9.05
CA ASN A 39 2.25 -23.83 -7.82
C ASN A 39 2.88 -24.51 -6.60
N THR A 40 3.37 -25.74 -6.72
CA THR A 40 3.93 -26.51 -5.61
C THR A 40 5.45 -26.56 -5.68
N VAL A 41 6.09 -26.25 -4.55
CA VAL A 41 7.54 -26.33 -4.36
C VAL A 41 7.88 -27.19 -3.14
N ARG A 42 9.06 -27.78 -3.17
CA ARG A 42 9.65 -28.52 -2.06
C ARG A 42 11.01 -27.93 -1.70
N LEU A 43 11.24 -27.73 -0.41
CA LEU A 43 12.55 -27.34 0.11
C LEU A 43 13.56 -28.48 -0.09
N LEU A 44 14.72 -28.18 -0.67
CA LEU A 44 15.84 -29.13 -0.79
C LEU A 44 16.92 -28.81 0.24
N GLU A 45 17.37 -27.55 0.25
CA GLU A 45 18.46 -27.08 1.11
C GLU A 45 18.17 -25.65 1.58
N VAL A 46 18.62 -25.33 2.79
CA VAL A 46 18.60 -23.97 3.37
C VAL A 46 19.94 -23.73 4.07
N THR A 47 20.48 -22.52 3.93
CA THR A 47 21.82 -22.17 4.42
C THR A 47 21.82 -21.24 5.63
N THR A 48 20.64 -20.91 6.14
CA THR A 48 20.42 -20.00 7.28
C THR A 48 19.60 -20.69 8.36
N ASP A 49 19.85 -20.31 9.61
CA ASP A 49 19.07 -20.77 10.78
C ASP A 49 17.72 -20.02 10.89
N ASP A 50 17.60 -18.84 10.28
CA ASP A 50 16.32 -18.11 10.19
C ASP A 50 15.48 -18.62 9.02
N LEU A 51 14.88 -19.79 9.22
CA LEU A 51 14.06 -20.45 8.21
C LEU A 51 12.78 -19.67 7.89
N ALA A 52 12.23 -18.91 8.84
CA ALA A 52 11.03 -18.11 8.61
C ALA A 52 11.30 -16.97 7.62
N ASP A 53 12.41 -16.24 7.79
CA ASP A 53 12.84 -15.21 6.85
C ASP A 53 13.17 -15.81 5.47
N ALA A 54 13.85 -16.95 5.43
CA ALA A 54 14.20 -17.62 4.17
C ALA A 54 12.96 -18.06 3.38
N LEU A 55 11.96 -18.66 4.05
CA LEU A 55 10.69 -19.05 3.46
C LEU A 55 9.88 -17.84 3.01
N TRP A 56 9.91 -16.74 3.77
CA TRP A 56 9.26 -15.49 3.38
C TRP A 56 9.88 -14.93 2.09
N CYS A 57 11.22 -14.84 2.04
CA CYS A 57 11.96 -14.40 0.86
C CYS A 57 11.64 -15.27 -0.36
N ALA A 58 11.69 -16.59 -0.20
CA ALA A 58 11.37 -17.53 -1.27
C ALA A 58 9.94 -17.38 -1.77
N SER A 59 8.98 -17.23 -0.86
CA SER A 59 7.57 -17.02 -1.19
C SER A 59 7.38 -15.69 -1.92
N TYR A 60 8.06 -14.62 -1.48
CA TYR A 60 8.00 -13.31 -2.13
C TYR A 60 8.54 -13.37 -3.56
N TRP A 61 9.74 -13.93 -3.75
CA TRP A 61 10.35 -14.07 -5.07
C TRP A 61 9.46 -14.88 -6.02
N TRP A 62 8.92 -16.00 -5.53
CA TRP A 62 8.05 -16.86 -6.31
C TRP A 62 6.76 -16.14 -6.72
N LEU A 63 6.10 -15.45 -5.78
CA LEU A 63 4.89 -14.68 -6.05
C LEU A 63 5.14 -13.52 -7.01
N ALA A 64 6.30 -12.87 -6.95
CA ALA A 64 6.70 -11.84 -7.91
C ALA A 64 6.95 -12.41 -9.31
N ALA A 65 7.52 -13.62 -9.40
CA ALA A 65 7.75 -14.32 -10.67
C ALA A 65 6.46 -14.88 -11.30
N HIS A 66 5.42 -15.16 -10.49
CA HIS A 66 4.16 -15.77 -10.93
C HIS A 66 2.96 -14.89 -10.59
N PRO A 67 2.81 -13.69 -11.21
CA PRO A 67 1.83 -12.68 -10.81
C PRO A 67 0.37 -13.15 -10.90
N GLN A 68 0.07 -14.16 -11.72
CA GLN A 68 -1.27 -14.73 -11.88
C GLN A 68 -1.57 -15.90 -10.93
N ALA A 69 -0.57 -16.43 -10.22
CA ALA A 69 -0.79 -17.53 -9.30
C ALA A 69 -1.48 -17.04 -8.02
N PRO A 70 -2.60 -17.65 -7.61
CA PRO A 70 -3.34 -17.22 -6.40
C PRO A 70 -2.66 -17.67 -5.11
N ARG A 71 -1.79 -18.69 -5.17
CA ARG A 71 -1.08 -19.24 -4.01
C ARG A 71 0.19 -19.98 -4.42
N LEU A 72 1.10 -20.11 -3.46
CA LEU A 72 2.24 -21.03 -3.47
C LEU A 72 1.98 -22.16 -2.46
N VAL A 73 2.27 -23.40 -2.83
CA VAL A 73 2.16 -24.57 -1.95
C VAL A 73 3.57 -25.08 -1.63
N TRP A 74 3.85 -25.24 -0.35
CA TRP A 74 5.06 -25.81 0.21
C TRP A 74 4.80 -27.24 0.66
N GLU A 75 5.53 -28.21 0.11
CA GLU A 75 5.45 -29.60 0.52
C GLU A 75 6.60 -29.97 1.47
N GLY A 76 6.29 -30.75 2.52
CA GLY A 76 7.31 -31.35 3.38
C GLY A 76 7.96 -30.39 4.38
N LEU A 77 7.28 -29.29 4.72
CA LEU A 77 7.70 -28.42 5.83
C LEU A 77 7.28 -29.01 7.17
N ASP A 78 8.20 -29.02 8.12
CA ASP A 78 7.94 -29.50 9.48
C ASP A 78 7.01 -28.55 10.25
N GLN A 79 6.19 -29.10 11.15
CA GLN A 79 5.21 -28.31 11.91
C GLN A 79 5.84 -27.20 12.77
N HIS A 80 7.05 -27.43 13.30
CA HIS A 80 7.77 -26.43 14.09
C HIS A 80 8.15 -25.20 13.25
N VAL A 81 8.49 -25.40 11.98
CA VAL A 81 8.81 -24.33 11.03
C VAL A 81 7.57 -23.49 10.73
N LEU A 82 6.43 -24.16 10.54
CA LEU A 82 5.15 -23.49 10.29
C LEU A 82 4.74 -22.58 11.45
N GLN A 83 4.97 -23.02 12.70
CA GLN A 83 4.70 -22.20 13.89
C GLN A 83 5.55 -20.93 13.94
N ALA A 84 6.78 -20.94 13.40
CA ALA A 84 7.66 -19.78 13.34
C ALA A 84 7.27 -18.79 12.24
N CYS A 85 6.54 -19.22 11.20
CA CYS A 85 6.17 -18.40 10.04
C CYS A 85 4.91 -17.55 10.25
N GLY A 86 4.26 -17.59 11.42
CA GLY A 86 3.06 -16.80 11.68
C GLY A 86 1.89 -17.10 10.72
N ASP A 87 1.00 -16.13 10.52
CA ASP A 87 -0.28 -16.36 9.82
C ASP A 87 -0.18 -16.35 8.28
N TRP A 88 0.98 -16.03 7.70
CA TRP A 88 1.13 -15.92 6.24
C TRP A 88 1.47 -17.24 5.54
N LEU A 89 1.90 -18.25 6.30
CA LEU A 89 2.13 -19.61 5.84
C LEU A 89 1.22 -20.55 6.65
N ARG A 90 0.16 -21.03 6.02
CA ARG A 90 -0.90 -21.81 6.71
C ARG A 90 -0.85 -23.26 6.30
N ASN A 91 -1.18 -24.16 7.23
CA ASN A 91 -1.42 -25.56 6.91
C ASN A 91 -2.91 -25.87 7.11
N ASP A 92 -3.52 -26.53 6.13
CA ASP A 92 -4.87 -27.06 6.29
C ASP A 92 -4.81 -28.25 7.25
N ALA A 93 -5.72 -28.30 8.23
CA ALA A 93 -5.70 -29.35 9.23
C ALA A 93 -5.70 -30.76 8.58
N GLY A 94 -4.63 -31.53 8.81
CA GLY A 94 -4.44 -32.87 8.25
C GLY A 94 -3.68 -32.93 6.91
N SER A 95 -3.24 -31.79 6.34
CA SER A 95 -2.39 -31.73 5.16
C SER A 95 -0.90 -31.81 5.52
N ALA A 96 -0.13 -32.49 4.68
CA ALA A 96 1.34 -32.49 4.70
C ALA A 96 1.95 -31.30 3.93
N SER A 97 1.11 -30.36 3.48
CA SER A 97 1.49 -29.19 2.70
C SER A 97 1.00 -27.89 3.35
N ALA A 98 1.85 -26.89 3.34
CA ALA A 98 1.51 -25.53 3.76
C ALA A 98 1.31 -24.63 2.54
N GLN A 99 0.56 -23.55 2.69
CA GLN A 99 0.14 -22.68 1.61
C GLN A 99 0.38 -21.21 1.99
N VAL A 100 0.87 -20.46 1.01
CA VAL A 100 0.94 -19.00 1.03
C VAL A 100 -0.09 -18.49 0.04
N GLU A 101 -1.23 -18.02 0.53
CA GLU A 101 -2.22 -17.36 -0.31
C GLU A 101 -1.74 -15.94 -0.65
N ARG A 102 -1.81 -15.56 -1.93
CA ARG A 102 -1.39 -14.24 -2.39
C ARG A 102 -2.11 -13.13 -1.63
N SER A 103 -3.43 -13.23 -1.53
CA SER A 103 -4.26 -12.22 -0.87
C SER A 103 -3.94 -12.06 0.61
N LEU A 104 -3.48 -13.12 1.30
CA LEU A 104 -3.03 -13.05 2.69
C LEU A 104 -1.60 -12.53 2.83
N PHE A 105 -0.69 -12.96 1.96
CA PHE A 105 0.72 -12.57 1.99
C PHE A 105 0.89 -11.04 1.93
N TRP A 106 0.11 -10.39 1.06
CA TRP A 106 0.12 -8.94 0.91
C TRP A 106 -0.55 -8.19 2.06
N GLN A 107 -1.30 -8.87 2.93
CA GLN A 107 -1.89 -8.25 4.11
C GLN A 107 -0.96 -8.23 5.33
N VAL A 108 0.15 -8.96 5.28
CA VAL A 108 1.17 -8.92 6.34
C VAL A 108 1.82 -7.54 6.31
N PRO A 109 1.73 -6.72 7.37
CA PRO A 109 2.20 -5.33 7.30
C PRO A 109 3.72 -5.22 7.14
N GLN A 110 4.46 -6.16 7.72
CA GLN A 110 5.89 -6.32 7.45
C GLN A 110 6.07 -7.12 6.16
N PRO A 111 7.00 -6.73 5.26
CA PRO A 111 8.04 -5.70 5.43
C PRO A 111 7.66 -4.32 4.89
N TRP A 112 6.41 -4.10 4.48
CA TRP A 112 6.00 -2.90 3.74
C TRP A 112 5.96 -1.66 4.63
N LEU A 113 5.47 -1.80 5.85
CA LEU A 113 5.43 -0.73 6.83
C LEU A 113 6.76 -0.59 7.56
N ARG A 114 7.30 0.63 7.64
CA ARG A 114 8.51 0.90 8.42
C ARG A 114 8.30 0.71 9.92
N GLN A 115 7.07 0.86 10.38
CA GLN A 115 6.68 0.57 11.74
C GLN A 115 5.29 -0.07 11.75
N ALA A 116 5.25 -1.41 11.80
CA ALA A 116 3.99 -2.12 12.01
C ALA A 116 3.63 -2.04 13.51
N LEU A 117 2.48 -1.44 13.81
CA LEU A 117 1.99 -1.29 15.18
C LEU A 117 0.70 -2.11 15.34
N PRO A 118 0.45 -2.70 16.52
CA PRO A 118 -0.82 -3.37 16.77
C PRO A 118 -1.98 -2.37 16.68
N PRO A 119 -3.22 -2.82 16.42
CA PRO A 119 -4.38 -1.93 16.36
C PRO A 119 -4.48 -1.03 17.61
N TYR A 120 -4.73 0.26 17.39
CA TYR A 120 -4.83 1.20 18.51
C TYR A 120 -6.08 0.89 19.35
N PRO A 121 -5.98 0.83 20.70
CA PRO A 121 -7.12 0.54 21.57
C PRO A 121 -8.30 1.47 21.30
N GLN A 122 -9.48 0.88 21.08
CA GLN A 122 -10.66 1.64 20.71
C GLN A 122 -11.25 2.37 21.92
N ARG A 123 -11.27 3.71 21.84
CA ARG A 123 -12.02 4.58 22.74
C ARG A 123 -12.82 5.55 21.89
N MET A 124 -14.14 5.56 22.05
CA MET A 124 -15.00 6.47 21.29
C MET A 124 -14.90 7.90 21.85
N VAL A 125 -14.89 8.88 20.94
CA VAL A 125 -14.91 10.31 21.23
C VAL A 125 -15.98 10.98 20.38
N MET A 126 -16.27 12.25 20.69
CA MET A 126 -17.13 13.11 19.88
C MET A 126 -16.31 14.34 19.47
N SER A 127 -16.23 14.62 18.18
CA SER A 127 -15.68 15.86 17.63
C SER A 127 -16.58 16.33 16.48
N ASP A 128 -16.82 17.64 16.37
CA ASP A 128 -17.68 18.25 15.33
C ASP A 128 -19.03 17.55 15.10
N GLY A 129 -19.66 17.10 16.19
CA GLY A 129 -20.95 16.40 16.16
C GLY A 129 -20.89 14.95 15.67
N LYS A 130 -19.69 14.39 15.44
CA LYS A 130 -19.47 13.03 14.93
C LYS A 130 -18.89 12.13 16.03
N ARG A 131 -19.48 10.95 16.21
CA ARG A 131 -18.97 9.92 17.13
C ARG A 131 -18.07 8.94 16.38
N HIS A 132 -16.79 8.88 16.74
CA HIS A 132 -15.78 8.07 16.07
C HIS A 132 -14.71 7.56 17.05
N PRO A 133 -13.88 6.57 16.68
CA PRO A 133 -12.74 6.15 17.49
C PRO A 133 -11.71 7.28 17.63
N ARG A 134 -11.11 7.39 18.82
CA ARG A 134 -9.91 8.22 19.02
C ARG A 134 -8.78 7.69 18.15
N ARG A 135 -8.26 8.56 17.28
CA ARG A 135 -7.17 8.22 16.36
C ARG A 135 -5.82 8.21 17.07
N ARG A 136 -4.92 7.37 16.57
CA ARG A 136 -3.51 7.35 17.01
C ARG A 136 -2.86 8.68 16.65
N ALA A 137 -1.82 9.05 17.38
CA ALA A 137 -0.90 10.09 16.93
C ALA A 137 -0.35 9.76 15.52
N LYS A 138 -0.17 10.78 14.69
CA LYS A 138 0.34 10.61 13.34
C LYS A 138 1.77 10.06 13.39
N PRO A 139 2.12 9.13 12.49
CA PRO A 139 3.51 8.69 12.37
C PRO A 139 4.41 9.84 11.88
N GLN A 140 5.71 9.62 11.90
CA GLN A 140 6.70 10.54 11.35
C GLN A 140 7.71 9.77 10.49
N GLY A 141 8.17 10.40 9.41
CA GLY A 141 9.15 9.82 8.49
C GLY A 141 8.52 8.91 7.45
N GLU A 142 9.32 7.98 6.91
CA GLU A 142 8.82 6.98 5.97
C GLU A 142 7.90 5.99 6.67
N VAL A 143 6.69 5.81 6.12
CA VAL A 143 5.66 4.92 6.68
C VAL A 143 5.46 3.66 5.85
N TYR A 144 5.79 3.72 4.56
CA TYR A 144 5.55 2.64 3.60
C TYR A 144 6.65 2.60 2.54
N ARG A 145 7.08 1.39 2.14
CA ARG A 145 7.96 1.18 0.98
C ARG A 145 7.68 -0.18 0.32
N ARG A 146 7.73 -0.20 -1.02
CA ARG A 146 7.66 -1.42 -1.83
C ARG A 146 8.41 -1.23 -3.14
N PHE A 147 9.06 -2.27 -3.63
CA PHE A 147 9.61 -2.29 -4.98
C PHE A 147 8.52 -2.68 -5.98
N ASP A 148 8.23 -1.83 -6.96
CA ASP A 148 7.34 -2.18 -8.08
C ASP A 148 8.17 -2.82 -9.19
N ALA A 149 8.15 -4.15 -9.25
CA ALA A 149 9.00 -4.91 -10.16
C ALA A 149 8.65 -4.69 -11.64
N ARG A 150 7.44 -4.22 -11.96
CA ARG A 150 7.03 -3.87 -13.33
C ARG A 150 7.62 -2.55 -13.77
N LEU A 151 7.84 -1.63 -12.84
CA LEU A 151 8.50 -0.35 -13.09
C LEU A 151 10.01 -0.41 -12.90
N GLY A 152 10.50 -1.38 -12.12
CA GLY A 152 11.91 -1.44 -11.71
C GLY A 152 12.31 -0.30 -10.78
N ALA A 153 11.37 0.20 -9.97
CA ALA A 153 11.56 1.38 -9.12
C ALA A 153 10.95 1.15 -7.74
N TRP A 154 11.54 1.80 -6.73
CA TRP A 154 10.94 1.91 -5.40
C TRP A 154 9.80 2.90 -5.41
N ILE A 155 8.68 2.53 -4.78
CA ILE A 155 7.62 3.45 -4.39
C ILE A 155 7.58 3.51 -2.86
N SER A 156 7.67 4.71 -2.29
CA SER A 156 7.54 4.93 -0.86
C SER A 156 6.58 6.08 -0.54
N LEU A 157 6.05 6.03 0.68
CA LEU A 157 5.25 7.09 1.28
C LEU A 157 5.92 7.52 2.58
N ARG A 158 6.09 8.83 2.75
CA ARG A 158 6.55 9.42 4.00
C ARG A 158 5.60 10.51 4.44
N THR A 159 5.54 10.78 5.73
CA THR A 159 4.81 11.95 6.23
C THR A 159 5.44 13.23 5.70
N LEU A 160 4.59 14.22 5.41
CA LEU A 160 5.04 15.56 5.03
C LEU A 160 5.83 16.18 6.19
N ASP A 161 6.97 16.80 5.87
CA ASP A 161 7.72 17.66 6.77
C ASP A 161 7.55 19.10 6.30
N ILE A 162 6.95 19.97 7.12
CA ILE A 162 6.61 21.34 6.70
C ILE A 162 7.87 22.13 6.35
N GLU A 163 8.94 21.99 7.11
CA GLU A 163 10.17 22.74 6.86
C GLU A 163 10.86 22.29 5.58
N GLN A 164 10.78 21.00 5.24
CA GLN A 164 11.41 20.45 4.04
C GLN A 164 10.53 20.52 2.78
N ASP A 165 9.21 20.46 2.94
CA ASP A 165 8.27 20.30 1.83
C ASP A 165 7.42 21.53 1.52
N LEU A 166 7.42 22.59 2.35
CA LEU A 166 6.58 23.77 2.13
C LEU A 166 6.76 24.39 0.74
N GLU A 167 8.01 24.64 0.31
CA GLU A 167 8.28 25.23 -1.01
C GLU A 167 7.83 24.31 -2.16
N ARG A 168 7.98 22.99 -1.97
CA ARG A 168 7.55 21.98 -2.93
C ARG A 168 6.04 21.95 -3.05
N PHE A 169 5.35 21.87 -1.91
CA PHE A 169 3.89 21.90 -1.82
C PHE A 169 3.36 23.19 -2.47
N ASN A 170 3.94 24.34 -2.16
CA ASN A 170 3.55 25.62 -2.75
C ASN A 170 3.71 25.64 -4.28
N ARG A 171 4.86 25.19 -4.79
CA ARG A 171 5.08 25.08 -6.25
C ARG A 171 4.04 24.17 -6.91
N TRP A 172 3.77 23.02 -6.30
CA TRP A 172 2.83 22.05 -6.85
C TRP A 172 1.40 22.59 -6.86
N GLN A 173 0.93 23.16 -5.74
CA GLN A 173 -0.41 23.73 -5.63
C GLN A 173 -0.64 24.86 -6.63
N ASN A 174 0.36 25.70 -6.87
CA ASN A 174 0.26 26.83 -7.80
C ASN A 174 0.42 26.45 -9.29
N THR A 175 0.65 25.18 -9.62
CA THR A 175 0.68 24.75 -11.02
C THR A 175 -0.75 24.80 -11.60
N PRO A 176 -0.99 25.41 -12.79
CA PRO A 176 -2.35 25.59 -13.34
C PRO A 176 -3.21 24.32 -13.37
N ARG A 177 -2.58 23.17 -13.66
CA ARG A 177 -3.24 21.86 -13.64
C ARG A 177 -3.73 21.45 -12.25
N VAL A 178 -2.96 21.71 -11.21
CA VAL A 178 -3.32 21.35 -9.83
C VAL A 178 -4.38 22.33 -9.33
N LEU A 179 -4.17 23.63 -9.52
CA LEU A 179 -5.15 24.69 -9.21
C LEU A 179 -6.54 24.39 -9.75
N HIS A 180 -6.65 23.88 -10.99
CA HIS A 180 -7.93 23.54 -11.60
C HIS A 180 -8.76 22.55 -10.77
N PHE A 181 -8.11 21.61 -10.05
CA PHE A 181 -8.80 20.57 -9.28
C PHE A 181 -8.81 20.84 -7.78
N TRP A 182 -7.71 21.38 -7.23
CA TRP A 182 -7.54 21.59 -5.80
C TRP A 182 -7.99 22.96 -5.33
N GLN A 183 -7.85 23.99 -6.17
CA GLN A 183 -8.22 25.39 -5.86
C GLN A 183 -7.49 25.99 -4.64
N GLU A 184 -6.44 25.34 -4.14
CA GLU A 184 -5.61 25.78 -3.01
C GLU A 184 -4.40 26.61 -3.46
N GLY A 185 -4.59 27.55 -4.39
CA GLY A 185 -3.52 28.47 -4.79
C GLY A 185 -3.18 29.47 -3.68
N GLY A 186 -1.93 29.89 -3.59
CA GLY A 186 -1.52 30.81 -2.53
C GLY A 186 -0.02 31.04 -2.39
N ASP A 187 0.34 31.94 -1.49
CA ASP A 187 1.73 32.17 -1.11
C ASP A 187 2.23 31.15 -0.06
N LEU A 188 3.52 31.24 0.27
CA LEU A 188 4.16 30.33 1.23
C LEU A 188 3.55 30.44 2.64
N ALA A 189 3.12 31.62 3.07
CA ALA A 189 2.56 31.82 4.39
C ALA A 189 1.17 31.18 4.52
N GLN A 190 0.33 31.34 3.48
CA GLN A 190 -0.96 30.69 3.39
C GLN A 190 -0.83 29.17 3.41
N HIS A 191 0.10 28.62 2.61
CA HIS A 191 0.33 27.17 2.58
C HIS A 191 0.96 26.61 3.86
N ARG A 192 1.82 27.37 4.53
CA ARG A 192 2.32 26.99 5.86
C ARG A 192 1.17 26.88 6.86
N SER A 193 0.32 27.90 6.94
CA SER A 193 -0.84 27.90 7.84
C SER A 193 -1.81 26.75 7.54
N TYR A 194 -2.03 26.44 6.27
CA TYR A 194 -2.81 25.29 5.83
C TYR A 194 -2.20 23.96 6.31
N LEU A 195 -0.91 23.74 6.07
CA LEU A 195 -0.21 22.52 6.46
C LEU A 195 -0.13 22.36 7.99
N GLU A 196 0.05 23.45 8.74
CA GLU A 196 0.05 23.44 10.22
C GLU A 196 -1.33 23.08 10.77
N THR A 197 -2.40 23.57 10.14
CA THR A 197 -3.79 23.21 10.49
C THR A 197 -4.04 21.73 10.25
N ILE A 198 -3.66 21.21 9.08
CA ILE A 198 -3.76 19.79 8.78
C ILE A 198 -2.89 18.98 9.73
N ALA A 199 -1.67 19.43 10.07
CA ALA A 199 -0.78 18.74 11.00
C ALA A 199 -1.42 18.58 12.39
N ALA A 200 -2.15 19.59 12.86
CA ALA A 200 -2.87 19.55 14.13
C ALA A 200 -4.14 18.68 14.11
N ASP A 201 -4.78 18.48 12.96
CA ASP A 201 -6.02 17.71 12.83
C ASP A 201 -5.77 16.19 12.80
N PRO A 202 -6.15 15.41 13.84
CA PRO A 202 -5.93 13.96 13.87
C PRO A 202 -6.63 13.18 12.76
N HIS A 203 -7.61 13.78 12.07
CA HIS A 203 -8.40 13.11 11.05
C HIS A 203 -7.64 12.89 9.73
N VAL A 204 -6.64 13.74 9.42
CA VAL A 204 -5.88 13.70 8.15
C VAL A 204 -4.40 13.42 8.38
N CYS A 205 -3.83 12.50 7.60
CA CYS A 205 -2.39 12.33 7.48
C CYS A 205 -1.91 12.85 6.11
N SER A 206 -1.04 13.87 6.13
CA SER A 206 -0.37 14.39 4.94
C SER A 206 0.84 13.53 4.58
N LEU A 207 0.89 13.02 3.35
CA LEU A 207 1.94 12.15 2.85
C LEU A 207 2.58 12.75 1.59
N ILE A 208 3.87 12.46 1.43
CA ILE A 208 4.64 12.67 0.21
C ILE A 208 4.92 11.31 -0.41
N GLY A 209 4.52 11.15 -1.67
CA GLY A 209 4.90 10.01 -2.50
C GLY A 209 6.29 10.21 -3.10
N CYS A 210 7.11 9.16 -3.06
CA CYS A 210 8.45 9.17 -3.63
C CYS A 210 8.65 7.99 -4.60
N PHE A 211 9.29 8.24 -5.74
CA PHE A 211 9.86 7.18 -6.59
C PHE A 211 11.37 7.22 -6.46
N ASP A 212 12.01 6.10 -6.10
CA ASP A 212 13.46 6.03 -5.83
C ASP A 212 13.93 7.21 -4.95
N ASP A 213 13.19 7.44 -3.86
CA ASP A 213 13.42 8.51 -2.89
C ASP A 213 13.23 9.95 -3.41
N GLN A 214 12.79 10.13 -4.66
CA GLN A 214 12.46 11.43 -5.24
C GLN A 214 10.97 11.80 -5.02
N PRO A 215 10.67 12.88 -4.26
CA PRO A 215 9.30 13.34 -4.04
C PRO A 215 8.59 13.77 -5.32
N PHE A 216 7.38 13.26 -5.56
CA PHE A 216 6.63 13.56 -6.78
C PHE A 216 5.16 13.95 -6.58
N ALA A 217 4.55 13.56 -5.46
CA ALA A 217 3.13 13.75 -5.19
C ALA A 217 2.87 14.08 -3.72
N TYR A 218 1.76 14.78 -3.48
CA TYR A 218 1.18 15.02 -2.16
C TYR A 218 -0.14 14.26 -2.07
N PHE A 219 -0.36 13.61 -0.93
CA PHE A 219 -1.57 12.85 -0.62
C PHE A 219 -2.11 13.25 0.74
N GLU A 220 -3.43 13.20 0.88
CA GLU A 220 -4.10 13.21 2.16
C GLU A 220 -4.77 11.85 2.35
N LEU A 221 -4.41 11.15 3.43
CA LEU A 221 -5.09 9.95 3.86
C LEU A 221 -5.91 10.28 5.11
N TYR A 222 -7.23 10.27 4.97
CA TYR A 222 -8.16 10.79 5.98
C TYR A 222 -9.11 9.71 6.51
N TRP A 223 -9.70 9.93 7.68
CA TRP A 223 -10.75 9.09 8.24
C TRP A 223 -12.12 9.53 7.70
N ALA A 224 -12.74 8.70 6.85
CA ALA A 224 -13.89 9.13 6.07
C ALA A 224 -15.10 9.50 6.92
N LYS A 225 -15.27 8.86 8.08
CA LYS A 225 -16.33 9.19 9.05
C LYS A 225 -16.20 10.60 9.63
N GLU A 226 -14.98 11.11 9.76
CA GLU A 226 -14.68 12.45 10.27
C GLU A 226 -14.72 13.52 9.17
N ASP A 227 -14.65 13.12 7.90
CA ASP A 227 -14.56 14.04 6.76
C ASP A 227 -15.94 14.50 6.23
N ARG A 228 -15.93 15.49 5.33
CA ARG A 228 -17.10 16.01 4.60
C ARG A 228 -17.78 14.97 3.70
N ILE A 229 -17.10 13.89 3.32
CA ILE A 229 -17.71 12.80 2.54
C ILE A 229 -18.69 11.95 3.35
N ALA A 230 -18.57 11.93 4.69
CA ALA A 230 -19.34 11.08 5.59
C ALA A 230 -20.87 11.13 5.38
N PRO A 231 -21.52 12.30 5.18
CA PRO A 231 -22.98 12.36 5.01
C PRO A 231 -23.48 11.71 3.71
N PHE A 232 -22.59 11.44 2.75
CA PHE A 232 -22.96 10.94 1.43
C PHE A 232 -22.94 9.42 1.36
N TYR A 233 -22.55 8.69 2.40
CA TYR A 233 -22.71 7.24 2.47
C TYR A 233 -22.69 6.75 3.94
N VAL A 234 -22.92 5.46 4.18
CA VAL A 234 -22.84 4.92 5.54
C VAL A 234 -21.37 4.63 5.89
N ALA A 235 -20.66 5.66 6.38
CA ALA A 235 -19.25 5.55 6.74
C ALA A 235 -19.03 4.71 8.00
N ASP A 236 -18.16 3.70 7.90
CA ASP A 236 -17.71 2.90 9.05
C ASP A 236 -16.68 3.67 9.89
N ASP A 237 -16.47 3.24 11.13
CA ASP A 237 -15.51 3.80 12.08
C ASP A 237 -14.06 3.82 11.54
N TYR A 238 -13.71 2.91 10.64
CA TYR A 238 -12.35 2.76 10.12
C TYR A 238 -12.23 2.93 8.60
N ASP A 239 -13.27 3.45 7.93
CA ASP A 239 -13.14 3.79 6.52
C ASP A 239 -12.09 4.89 6.32
N ARG A 240 -11.25 4.70 5.31
CA ARG A 240 -10.24 5.69 4.91
C ARG A 240 -10.66 6.35 3.62
N GLY A 241 -10.32 7.62 3.44
CA GLY A 241 -10.42 8.28 2.15
C GLY A 241 -9.09 8.86 1.71
N ILE A 242 -8.97 9.09 0.40
CA ILE A 242 -7.73 9.57 -0.21
C ILE A 242 -7.97 10.80 -1.09
N HIS A 243 -7.19 11.86 -0.85
CA HIS A 243 -6.95 12.91 -1.85
C HIS A 243 -5.53 12.82 -2.39
N MET A 244 -5.37 13.22 -3.65
CA MET A 244 -4.10 13.07 -4.34
C MET A 244 -3.84 14.20 -5.34
N LEU A 245 -2.61 14.71 -5.34
CA LEU A 245 -2.06 15.52 -6.41
C LEU A 245 -0.68 15.01 -6.79
N VAL A 246 -0.48 14.81 -8.09
CA VAL A 246 0.85 14.60 -8.65
C VAL A 246 1.39 15.96 -9.03
N GLY A 247 2.46 16.41 -8.39
CA GLY A 247 3.09 17.70 -8.65
C GLY A 247 4.09 17.61 -9.81
N GLU A 248 4.96 16.59 -9.78
CA GLU A 248 6.04 16.45 -10.74
C GLU A 248 5.58 15.82 -12.07
N GLN A 249 5.91 16.48 -13.18
CA GLN A 249 5.46 16.03 -14.51
C GLN A 249 6.13 14.73 -14.95
N ALA A 250 7.39 14.52 -14.58
CA ALA A 250 8.17 13.32 -14.90
C ALA A 250 7.59 12.03 -14.31
N HIS A 251 6.71 12.14 -13.30
CA HIS A 251 6.07 11.01 -12.64
C HIS A 251 4.60 10.80 -13.04
N ARG A 252 4.20 11.36 -14.19
CA ARG A 252 2.88 11.14 -14.79
C ARG A 252 2.91 9.94 -15.75
N GLY A 253 1.74 9.33 -15.96
CA GLY A 253 1.55 8.23 -16.90
C GLY A 253 0.77 7.08 -16.28
N PRO A 254 0.03 6.28 -17.07
CA PRO A 254 -0.83 5.21 -16.55
C PRO A 254 -0.07 4.19 -15.69
N HIS A 255 1.15 3.82 -16.09
CA HIS A 255 1.98 2.86 -15.37
C HIS A 255 2.44 3.38 -13.99
N LYS A 256 2.82 4.66 -13.88
CA LYS A 256 3.15 5.27 -12.59
C LYS A 256 1.91 5.45 -11.72
N VAL A 257 0.77 5.83 -12.30
CA VAL A 257 -0.51 5.92 -11.57
C VAL A 257 -0.94 4.59 -10.99
N ALA A 258 -0.86 3.51 -11.77
CA ALA A 258 -1.14 2.16 -11.28
C ALA A 258 -0.24 1.82 -10.07
N SER A 259 1.05 2.18 -10.12
CA SER A 259 2.00 1.91 -9.04
C SER A 259 1.71 2.70 -7.76
N TRP A 260 1.60 4.03 -7.84
CA TRP A 260 1.42 4.85 -6.63
C TRP A 260 0.02 4.77 -6.06
N LEU A 261 -1.02 4.60 -6.89
CA LEU A 261 -2.38 4.44 -6.39
C LEU A 261 -2.50 3.11 -5.64
N ALA A 262 -1.93 2.03 -6.19
CA ALA A 262 -1.86 0.75 -5.48
C ALA A 262 -1.08 0.87 -4.16
N ALA A 263 0.06 1.58 -4.14
CA ALA A 263 0.83 1.79 -2.91
C ALA A 263 0.06 2.58 -1.84
N LEU A 264 -0.64 3.66 -2.24
CA LEU A 264 -1.45 4.46 -1.32
C LEU A 264 -2.64 3.67 -0.76
N THR A 265 -3.38 2.94 -1.60
CA THR A 265 -4.47 2.07 -1.18
C THR A 265 -3.97 0.93 -0.28
N HIS A 266 -2.82 0.34 -0.62
CA HIS A 266 -2.20 -0.70 0.19
C HIS A 266 -1.83 -0.18 1.58
N TYR A 267 -1.16 0.97 1.65
CA TYR A 267 -0.83 1.61 2.92
C TYR A 267 -2.09 1.90 3.74
N ALA A 268 -3.17 2.41 3.12
CA ALA A 268 -4.43 2.67 3.80
C ALA A 268 -5.01 1.41 4.49
N PHE A 269 -4.90 0.24 3.86
CA PHE A 269 -5.35 -1.02 4.44
C PHE A 269 -4.40 -1.60 5.51
N LEU A 270 -3.10 -1.34 5.41
CA LEU A 270 -2.11 -1.85 6.35
C LEU A 270 -1.94 -0.97 7.59
N ASP A 271 -2.12 0.34 7.47
CA ASP A 271 -1.96 1.33 8.55
C ASP A 271 -2.91 1.05 9.72
N ASP A 272 -4.15 0.63 9.42
CA ASP A 272 -5.06 0.06 10.39
C ASP A 272 -5.78 -1.16 9.78
N PRO A 273 -5.57 -2.38 10.30
CA PRO A 273 -6.17 -3.59 9.72
C PRO A 273 -7.69 -3.66 9.86
N ARG A 274 -8.31 -2.76 10.66
CA ARG A 274 -9.77 -2.63 10.73
C ARG A 274 -10.36 -1.88 9.54
N THR A 275 -9.54 -1.21 8.74
CA THR A 275 -9.96 -0.56 7.49
C THR A 275 -10.46 -1.60 6.49
N ARG A 276 -11.75 -1.50 6.12
CA ARG A 276 -12.41 -2.40 5.16
C ARG A 276 -12.72 -1.73 3.82
N LEU A 277 -12.81 -0.41 3.79
CA LEU A 277 -13.12 0.38 2.61
C LEU A 277 -12.15 1.56 2.49
N VAL A 278 -11.68 1.82 1.27
CA VAL A 278 -11.01 3.06 0.91
C VAL A 278 -11.87 3.80 -0.10
N VAL A 279 -12.18 5.07 0.16
CA VAL A 279 -13.02 5.93 -0.69
C VAL A 279 -12.24 7.08 -1.31
N ALA A 280 -12.77 7.66 -2.37
CA ALA A 280 -12.34 8.94 -2.93
C ALA A 280 -13.51 9.63 -3.64
N GLU A 281 -13.38 10.94 -3.83
CA GLU A 281 -14.41 11.79 -4.43
C GLU A 281 -13.89 12.67 -5.58
N PRO A 282 -13.26 12.11 -6.64
CA PRO A 282 -12.87 12.90 -7.80
C PRO A 282 -14.09 13.62 -8.40
N ARG A 283 -13.84 14.71 -9.14
CA ARG A 283 -14.90 15.34 -9.94
C ARG A 283 -15.49 14.30 -10.89
N ALA A 284 -16.81 14.27 -11.03
CA ALA A 284 -17.51 13.31 -11.88
C ALA A 284 -17.13 13.44 -13.37
N ASP A 285 -16.67 14.62 -13.78
CA ASP A 285 -16.15 14.91 -15.13
C ASP A 285 -14.69 14.47 -15.36
N ASN A 286 -13.98 14.02 -14.33
CA ASN A 286 -12.59 13.56 -14.44
C ASN A 286 -12.51 12.08 -14.84
N ALA A 287 -12.97 11.78 -16.06
CA ALA A 287 -13.03 10.42 -16.61
C ALA A 287 -11.68 9.70 -16.59
N LYS A 288 -10.57 10.43 -16.72
CA LYS A 288 -9.21 9.88 -16.69
C LYS A 288 -8.84 9.33 -15.31
N MET A 289 -9.08 10.10 -14.25
CA MET A 289 -8.80 9.62 -12.89
C MET A 289 -9.74 8.46 -12.52
N ILE A 290 -11.03 8.59 -12.85
CA ILE A 290 -12.02 7.52 -12.63
C ILE A 290 -11.59 6.22 -13.31
N GLY A 291 -11.15 6.28 -14.57
CA GLY A 291 -10.65 5.12 -15.30
C GLY A 291 -9.40 4.49 -14.66
N TYR A 292 -8.48 5.28 -14.12
CA TYR A 292 -7.34 4.76 -13.37
C TYR A 292 -7.76 4.05 -12.08
N MET A 293 -8.69 4.63 -11.32
CA MET A 293 -9.23 4.00 -10.11
C MET A 293 -9.95 2.68 -10.44
N GLN A 294 -10.76 2.66 -11.51
CA GLN A 294 -11.45 1.45 -11.97
C GLN A 294 -10.48 0.35 -12.43
N THR A 295 -9.38 0.73 -13.08
CA THR A 295 -8.32 -0.20 -13.47
C THR A 295 -7.68 -0.88 -12.25
N LEU A 296 -7.52 -0.15 -11.14
CA LEU A 296 -7.04 -0.72 -9.88
C LEU A 296 -8.11 -1.57 -9.15
N GLY A 297 -9.38 -1.40 -9.49
CA GLY A 297 -10.50 -2.15 -8.93
C GLY A 297 -11.46 -1.35 -8.06
N TYR A 298 -11.33 -0.02 -8.00
CA TYR A 298 -12.36 0.82 -7.41
C TYR A 298 -13.63 0.76 -8.25
N TYR A 299 -14.79 0.75 -7.60
CA TYR A 299 -16.08 0.91 -8.23
C TYR A 299 -16.65 2.30 -7.94
N ARG A 300 -17.49 2.79 -8.86
CA ARG A 300 -18.25 4.02 -8.65
C ARG A 300 -19.56 3.65 -7.96
N GLU A 301 -19.69 4.00 -6.68
CA GLU A 301 -20.90 3.74 -5.89
C GLU A 301 -22.05 4.62 -6.38
N LYS A 302 -21.80 5.93 -6.46
CA LYS A 302 -22.77 6.93 -6.95
C LYS A 302 -22.09 8.26 -7.25
N GLU A 303 -22.87 9.23 -7.69
CA GLU A 303 -22.45 10.62 -7.81
C GLU A 303 -23.32 11.52 -6.93
N PHE A 304 -22.73 12.58 -6.38
CA PHE A 304 -23.38 13.51 -5.48
C PHE A 304 -22.79 14.93 -5.65
N ASP A 305 -23.45 15.94 -5.07
CA ASP A 305 -23.02 17.33 -5.20
C ASP A 305 -22.40 17.85 -3.89
N PHE A 306 -21.18 18.35 -4.00
CA PHE A 306 -20.63 19.32 -3.07
C PHE A 306 -20.94 20.74 -3.57
N PRO A 307 -20.90 21.77 -2.71
CA PRO A 307 -21.13 23.15 -3.12
C PRO A 307 -20.25 23.62 -4.30
N HIS A 308 -19.04 23.06 -4.44
CA HIS A 308 -18.04 23.47 -5.43
C HIS A 308 -17.80 22.43 -6.56
N LYS A 309 -18.39 21.23 -6.50
CA LYS A 309 -18.23 20.18 -7.53
C LYS A 309 -19.32 19.10 -7.49
N ARG A 310 -19.64 18.55 -8.67
CA ARG A 310 -20.25 17.21 -8.80
C ARG A 310 -19.15 16.17 -8.57
N ALA A 311 -19.30 15.32 -7.56
CA ALA A 311 -18.33 14.30 -7.18
C ALA A 311 -18.81 12.90 -7.58
N ALA A 312 -17.88 12.02 -7.93
CA ALA A 312 -18.11 10.58 -8.05
C ALA A 312 -17.56 9.88 -6.81
N LEU A 313 -18.41 9.22 -6.01
CA LEU A 313 -17.98 8.38 -4.90
C LEU A 313 -17.35 7.10 -5.46
N MET A 314 -16.03 7.05 -5.42
CA MET A 314 -15.25 5.87 -5.77
C MET A 314 -14.92 5.11 -4.50
N ALA A 315 -15.04 3.79 -4.51
CA ALA A 315 -14.74 2.94 -3.35
C ALA A 315 -14.03 1.66 -3.77
N ILE A 316 -13.15 1.13 -2.92
CA ILE A 316 -12.56 -0.21 -3.06
C ILE A 316 -12.60 -0.93 -1.72
N GLY A 317 -13.14 -2.14 -1.73
CA GLY A 317 -13.14 -3.02 -0.57
C GLY A 317 -11.80 -3.74 -0.40
N ARG A 318 -11.45 -4.04 0.85
CA ARG A 318 -10.23 -4.75 1.23
C ARG A 318 -10.04 -6.06 0.45
N GLU A 319 -11.05 -6.92 0.45
CA GLU A 319 -11.06 -8.21 -0.25
C GLU A 319 -10.75 -8.03 -1.74
N ARG A 320 -11.53 -7.16 -2.41
CA ARG A 320 -11.34 -6.85 -3.83
C ARG A 320 -9.92 -6.37 -4.15
N PHE A 321 -9.33 -5.54 -3.29
CA PHE A 321 -7.97 -5.06 -3.48
C PHE A 321 -6.94 -6.18 -3.41
N PHE A 322 -6.97 -7.00 -2.36
CA PHE A 322 -5.98 -8.06 -2.17
C PHE A 322 -6.13 -9.25 -3.13
N ASP A 323 -7.35 -9.51 -3.63
CA ASP A 323 -7.61 -10.56 -4.62
C ASP A 323 -7.25 -10.16 -6.05
N SER A 324 -7.09 -8.86 -6.32
CA SER A 324 -6.85 -8.34 -7.68
C SER A 324 -5.46 -8.63 -8.25
N GLY A 325 -4.49 -9.03 -7.41
CA GLY A 325 -3.10 -9.27 -7.82
C GLY A 325 -2.31 -8.01 -8.23
N VAL A 326 -2.84 -6.80 -7.99
CA VAL A 326 -2.25 -5.52 -8.46
C VAL A 326 -0.91 -5.16 -7.81
N LEU A 327 -0.51 -5.89 -6.77
CA LEU A 327 0.69 -5.62 -5.98
C LEU A 327 1.98 -6.25 -6.52
N CYS A 328 1.89 -7.06 -7.60
CA CYS A 328 3.03 -7.65 -8.32
C CYS A 328 3.05 -7.26 -9.80
#